data_AF-B9XC65-F1
#
_entry.id   AF-B9XC65-F1
#
_cell.length_a   1.000
_cell.length_b   1.000
_cell.length_c   1.000
_cell.angle_alpha   90.00
_cell.angle_beta   90.00
_cell.angle_gamma   90.00
#
_symmetry.space_group_name_H-M   'P 1'
#
loop_
_entity.id
_entity.type
_entity.pdbx_description
1 polymer ?
#
loop_
_entity_poly.entity_id
_entity_poly.type
_entity_poly.pdbx_seq_one_letter_code
_entity_poly.pdbx_strand_id
1 'polypeptide(L)'
;MNIRAALTEPTKAMHLVLRYGLLALILSLLAIDIRWRLRLSPGFAGERYSNGVAALMLLFNHLAFQFRWPTPVLTAALRILAFGWLAFGLLYIFYQWRVC
;
A
#
# COMPACT_ATOMS: atom_id res chain seq x y z
N MET A 1 -13.90 -13.51 -16.63
CA MET A 1 -12.68 -12.71 -16.38
C MET A 1 -11.53 -13.67 -16.10
N ASN A 2 -10.49 -13.69 -16.94
CA ASN A 2 -9.46 -14.73 -16.88
C ASN A 2 -8.39 -14.35 -15.84
N ILE A 3 -8.39 -15.03 -14.69
CA ILE A 3 -7.56 -14.71 -13.51
C ILE A 3 -6.06 -14.70 -13.84
N ARG A 4 -5.64 -15.54 -14.79
CA ARG A 4 -4.27 -15.55 -15.32
C ARG A 4 -3.88 -14.22 -15.95
N ALA A 5 -4.73 -13.66 -16.81
CA ALA A 5 -4.44 -12.40 -17.50
C ALA A 5 -4.27 -11.23 -16.51
N ALA A 6 -5.12 -11.16 -15.48
CA ALA A 6 -4.97 -10.18 -14.39
C ALA A 6 -3.65 -10.34 -13.61
N LEU A 7 -3.11 -11.55 -13.54
CA LEU A 7 -1.86 -11.88 -12.84
C LEU A 7 -0.60 -11.75 -13.72
N THR A 8 -0.74 -11.76 -15.04
CA THR A 8 0.40 -11.78 -15.97
C THR A 8 0.56 -10.51 -16.79
N GLU A 9 -0.54 -9.80 -17.08
CA GLU A 9 -0.47 -8.62 -17.94
C GLU A 9 -0.01 -7.39 -17.14
N PRO A 10 1.04 -6.69 -17.61
CA PRO A 10 1.46 -5.43 -17.02
C PRO A 10 0.42 -4.36 -17.38
N THR A 11 -0.07 -3.66 -16.36
CA THR A 11 -0.94 -2.50 -16.53
C THR A 11 -0.24 -1.48 -17.43
N LYS A 12 -1.00 -0.80 -18.31
CA LYS A 12 -0.52 0.15 -19.32
C LYS A 12 0.66 1.00 -18.82
N ALA A 13 1.73 1.09 -19.61
CA ALA A 13 2.96 1.77 -19.22
C ALA A 13 2.68 3.19 -18.69
N MET A 14 2.87 3.38 -17.39
CA MET A 14 2.67 4.67 -16.73
C MET A 14 3.90 5.55 -16.99
N HIS A 15 3.69 6.86 -17.16
CA HIS A 15 4.77 7.80 -17.40
C HIS A 15 5.82 7.72 -16.28
N LEU A 16 7.11 7.72 -16.63
CA LEU A 16 8.24 7.53 -15.69
C LEU A 16 8.14 8.46 -14.47
N VAL A 17 7.80 9.74 -14.71
CA VAL A 17 7.61 10.75 -13.66
C VAL A 17 6.51 10.35 -12.69
N LEU A 18 5.38 9.83 -13.18
CA LEU A 18 4.27 9.43 -12.32
C LEU A 18 4.64 8.17 -11.53
N ARG A 19 5.37 7.23 -12.14
CA ARG A 19 5.77 5.97 -11.50
C ARG A 19 6.75 6.20 -10.34
N TYR A 20 7.82 6.94 -10.58
CA TYR A 20 8.83 7.22 -9.57
C TYR A 20 8.45 8.37 -8.65
N GLY A 21 7.74 9.39 -9.17
CA GLY A 21 7.24 10.50 -8.38
C GLY A 21 6.17 10.06 -7.38
N LEU A 22 5.21 9.22 -7.78
CA LEU A 22 4.23 8.66 -6.85
C LEU A 22 4.88 7.76 -5.81
N LEU A 23 5.90 6.98 -6.19
CA LEU A 23 6.67 6.18 -5.24
C LEU A 23 7.36 7.08 -4.20
N ALA A 24 8.04 8.13 -4.64
CA ALA A 24 8.70 9.09 -3.75
C ALA A 24 7.70 9.79 -2.83
N LEU A 25 6.51 10.14 -3.34
CA LEU A 25 5.43 10.73 -2.56
C LEU A 25 4.93 9.77 -1.48
N ILE A 26 4.64 8.52 -1.83
CA ILE A 26 4.18 7.48 -0.88
C ILE A 26 5.23 7.27 0.22
N LEU A 27 6.51 7.17 -0.15
CA LEU A 27 7.61 7.01 0.81
C LEU A 27 7.75 8.23 1.73
N SER A 28 7.58 9.44 1.19
CA SER A 28 7.64 10.68 1.96
C SER A 28 6.50 10.77 2.97
N LEU A 29 5.26 10.45 2.55
CA LEU A 29 4.10 10.40 3.43
C LEU A 29 4.30 9.38 4.54
N LEU A 30 4.80 8.18 4.22
CA LEU A 30 5.08 7.14 5.20
C LEU A 30 6.17 7.59 6.21
N ALA A 31 7.24 8.23 5.73
CA ALA A 31 8.30 8.73 6.61
C ALA A 31 7.80 9.85 7.55
N ILE A 32 6.94 10.74 7.05
CA ILE A 32 6.31 11.79 7.86
C ILE A 32 5.39 11.16 8.92
N ASP A 33 4.56 10.18 8.54
CA ASP A 33 3.67 9.46 9.46
C ASP A 33 4.46 8.72 10.56
N ILE A 34 5.54 8.01 10.21
CA ILE A 34 6.44 7.37 11.18
C ILE A 34 7.08 8.42 12.12
N ARG A 35 7.61 9.51 11.56
CA ARG A 35 8.21 10.58 12.37
C ARG A 35 7.21 11.22 13.32
N TRP A 36 5.97 11.42 12.87
CA TRP A 36 4.90 11.98 13.68
C TRP A 36 4.51 11.01 14.81
N ARG A 37 4.41 9.70 14.52
CA ARG A 37 4.15 8.64 15.52
C ARG A 37 5.20 8.56 16.60
N LEU A 38 6.48 8.65 16.24
CA LEU A 38 7.59 8.63 17.21
C LEU A 38 7.55 9.83 18.17
N ARG A 39 6.83 10.90 17.82
CA ARG A 39 6.67 12.12 18.62
C ARG A 39 5.34 12.18 19.37
N LEU A 40 4.39 11.31 19.06
CA LEU A 40 3.09 11.26 19.73
C LEU A 40 3.22 10.59 21.10
N SER A 41 2.64 11.21 22.12
CA SER A 41 2.55 10.65 23.46
C SER A 41 1.75 9.32 23.43
N PRO A 42 2.16 8.28 24.18
CA PRO A 42 1.57 6.94 24.10
C PRO A 42 0.06 6.85 24.42
N GLY A 43 -0.54 7.92 24.97
CA GLY A 43 -1.96 8.02 25.32
C GLY A 43 -2.89 8.58 24.22
N PHE A 44 -2.40 8.91 23.02
CA PHE A 44 -3.27 9.38 21.93
C PHE A 44 -4.06 8.20 21.33
N ALA A 45 -5.36 8.13 21.67
CA ALA A 45 -6.27 7.04 21.27
C ALA A 45 -6.91 7.24 19.89
N GLY A 46 -6.89 8.45 19.33
CA GLY A 46 -7.49 8.77 18.03
C GLY A 46 -6.64 8.30 16.85
N GLU A 47 -7.26 7.57 15.91
CA GLU A 47 -6.73 7.17 14.60
C GLU A 47 -5.29 6.66 14.57
N ARG A 48 -4.91 5.90 15.60
CA ARG A 48 -3.50 5.61 15.84
C ARG A 48 -2.84 4.90 14.67
N TYR A 49 -3.54 4.10 13.84
CA TYR A 49 -2.91 3.34 12.74
C TYR A 49 -3.51 3.56 11.34
N SER A 50 -4.59 4.33 11.19
CA SER A 50 -5.30 4.57 9.92
C SER A 50 -4.37 5.03 8.79
N ASN A 51 -3.64 6.13 9.02
CA ASN A 51 -2.76 6.72 8.02
C ASN A 51 -1.59 5.80 7.63
N GLY A 52 -1.03 5.07 8.59
CA GLY A 52 0.05 4.11 8.33
C GLY A 52 -0.44 2.94 7.48
N VAL A 53 -1.59 2.35 7.84
CA VAL A 53 -2.21 1.24 7.09
C VAL A 53 -2.49 1.65 5.64
N ALA A 54 -3.04 2.85 5.42
CA ALA A 54 -3.31 3.38 4.08
C ALA A 54 -2.01 3.64 3.28
N ALA A 55 -0.98 4.21 3.91
CA ALA A 55 0.31 4.45 3.26
C ALA A 55 1.01 3.15 2.84
N LEU A 56 1.00 2.13 3.71
CA LEU A 56 1.50 0.79 3.39
C LEU A 56 0.68 0.11 2.28
N MET A 57 -0.65 0.27 2.29
CA MET A 57 -1.53 -0.26 1.25
C MET A 57 -1.19 0.34 -0.13
N LEU A 58 -1.03 1.65 -0.19
CA LEU A 58 -0.61 2.37 -1.40
C LEU A 58 0.77 1.91 -1.87
N LEU A 59 1.72 1.77 -0.95
CA LEU A 59 3.08 1.33 -1.26
C LEU A 59 3.10 -0.06 -1.90
N PHE A 60 2.48 -1.05 -1.26
CA PHE A 60 2.47 -2.43 -1.76
C PHE A 60 1.74 -2.55 -3.10
N ASN A 61 0.60 -1.87 -3.26
CA ASN A 61 -0.11 -1.85 -4.54
C ASN A 61 0.74 -1.20 -5.64
N HIS A 62 1.37 -0.07 -5.35
CA HIS A 62 2.22 0.61 -6.32
C HIS A 62 3.41 -0.25 -6.74
N LEU A 63 4.08 -0.92 -5.79
CA LEU A 63 5.17 -1.87 -6.09
C LEU A 63 4.71 -3.09 -6.90
N ALA A 64 3.53 -3.64 -6.59
CA ALA A 64 3.03 -4.86 -7.21
C ALA A 64 2.56 -4.68 -8.66
N PHE A 65 2.01 -3.50 -8.99
CA PHE A 65 1.40 -3.24 -10.30
C PHE A 65 2.26 -2.35 -11.20
N GLN A 66 3.02 -1.40 -10.64
CA GLN A 66 3.80 -0.45 -11.45
C GLN A 66 5.22 -0.93 -11.71
N PHE A 67 5.76 -1.84 -10.90
CA PHE A 67 7.13 -2.33 -11.06
C PHE A 67 7.17 -3.75 -11.63
N ARG A 68 8.02 -3.93 -12.65
CA ARG A 68 8.39 -5.26 -13.15
C ARG A 68 9.51 -5.79 -12.29
N TRP A 69 9.27 -6.92 -11.66
CA TRP A 69 10.25 -7.60 -10.82
C TRP A 69 10.99 -8.68 -11.64
N PRO A 70 12.26 -8.95 -11.31
CA PRO A 70 13.10 -9.86 -12.09
C PRO A 70 12.59 -11.31 -12.10
N THR A 71 11.79 -11.70 -11.10
CA THR A 71 11.20 -13.03 -11.05
C THR A 71 9.66 -12.97 -11.02
N PRO A 72 8.98 -13.87 -11.75
CA PRO A 72 7.52 -13.95 -11.73
C PRO A 72 6.98 -14.36 -10.36
N VAL A 73 7.76 -15.14 -9.59
CA VAL A 73 7.44 -15.52 -8.21
C VAL A 73 7.37 -14.29 -7.29
N LEU A 74 8.34 -13.38 -7.39
CA LEU A 74 8.34 -12.15 -6.60
C LEU A 74 7.18 -11.22 -6.99
N THR A 75 6.88 -11.14 -8.29
CA THR A 75 5.71 -10.39 -8.79
C THR A 75 4.40 -10.94 -8.21
N ALA A 76 4.24 -12.27 -8.24
CA ALA A 76 3.07 -12.94 -7.68
C ALA A 76 2.98 -12.73 -6.17
N ALA A 77 4.09 -12.89 -5.43
CA ALA A 77 4.14 -12.68 -3.98
C ALA A 77 3.76 -11.23 -3.61
N LEU A 78 4.26 -10.23 -4.32
CA LEU A 78 3.91 -8.82 -4.09
C LEU A 78 2.44 -8.52 -4.41
N ARG A 79 1.87 -9.14 -5.45
CA ARG A 79 0.44 -9.00 -5.75
C ARG A 79 -0.42 -9.65 -4.69
N ILE A 80 -0.06 -10.85 -4.23
CA ILE A 80 -0.75 -11.53 -3.12
C ILE A 80 -0.66 -10.68 -1.85
N LEU A 81 0.52 -10.14 -1.54
CA LEU A 81 0.71 -9.25 -0.41
C LEU A 81 -0.13 -7.98 -0.54
N ALA A 82 -0.18 -7.37 -1.73
CA ALA A 82 -0.99 -6.19 -2.00
C ALA A 82 -2.48 -6.46 -1.79
N PHE A 83 -3.01 -7.57 -2.35
CA PHE A 83 -4.40 -7.98 -2.13
C PHE A 83 -4.70 -8.31 -0.67
N GLY A 84 -3.80 -9.04 0.00
CA GLY A 84 -3.93 -9.37 1.42
C GLY A 84 -3.94 -8.12 2.29
N TRP A 85 -3.10 -7.14 1.99
CA TRP A 85 -3.05 -5.87 2.69
C TRP A 85 -4.27 -4.99 2.41
N LEU A 86 -4.81 -5.04 1.19
CA LEU A 86 -6.05 -4.34 0.82
C LEU A 86 -7.24 -4.91 1.61
N ALA A 87 -7.35 -6.23 1.71
CA ALA A 87 -8.36 -6.90 2.53
C ALA A 87 -8.20 -6.55 4.02
N PHE A 88 -6.96 -6.59 4.54
CA PHE A 88 -6.66 -6.20 5.91
C PHE A 88 -7.01 -4.73 6.20
N GLY A 89 -6.64 -3.82 5.31
CA GLY A 89 -6.96 -2.39 5.42
C GLY A 89 -8.47 -2.14 5.43
N LEU A 90 -9.22 -2.86 4.59
CA LEU A 90 -10.68 -2.75 4.54
C LEU A 90 -11.33 -3.21 5.86
N LEU A 91 -10.88 -4.35 6.41
CA LEU A 91 -11.34 -4.84 7.70
C LEU A 91 -10.98 -3.88 8.84
N TYR A 92 -9.78 -3.30 8.81
CA TYR A 92 -9.33 -2.33 9.80
C TYR A 92 -10.17 -1.05 9.78
N ILE A 93 -10.46 -0.50 8.59
CA ILE A 93 -11.31 0.69 8.44
C ILE A 93 -12.74 0.38 8.92
N PHE A 94 -13.29 -0.78 8.56
CA PHE A 94 -14.63 -1.18 8.98
C PHE A 94 -14.74 -1.38 10.50
N TYR A 95 -13.71 -1.96 11.11
CA TYR A 95 -13.59 -2.09 12.56
C TYR A 95 -13.54 -0.71 13.23
N GLN A 96 -12.68 0.19 12.73
CA GLN A 96 -12.58 1.54 13.28
C GLN A 96 -13.92 2.30 13.17
N TRP A 97 -14.61 2.18 12.04
CA TRP A 97 -15.92 2.81 11.82
C TRP A 97 -17.03 2.25 12.73
N ARG A 98 -16.91 0.98 13.15
CA ARG A 98 -17.82 0.34 14.11
C ARG A 98 -17.56 0.72 15.57
N VAL A 99 -16.34 1.13 15.89
CA VAL A 99 -15.87 1.37 17.26
C VAL A 99 -15.95 2.86 17.64
N CYS A 100 -16.00 3.76 16.65
CA CYS A 100 -16.32 5.18 16.81
C CYS A 100 -17.84 5.42 16.82
#